data_AF-A0A9W6X3Y9-F1
#
_entry.id   AF-A0A9W6X3Y9-F1
#
_cell.length_a   1.000
_cell.length_b   1.000
_cell.length_c   1.000
_cell.angle_alpha   90.00
_cell.angle_beta   90.00
_cell.angle_gamma   90.00
#
_symmetry.space_group_name_H-M   'P 1'
#
loop_
_entity.id
_entity.type
_entity.pdbx_description
1 polymer ?
#
loop_
_entity_poly.entity_id
_entity_poly.type
_entity_poly.pdbx_seq_one_letter_code
_entity_poly.pdbx_strand_id
1 'polypeptide(L)'
;MKGFIYKISNADNSIIFIGSSCKTMQSYWKDVKNMYKTWLRTGKPYSVIYDHFKKDGVESFGIELLSEHELVKGIDIYEHKQLAINSMTCINNHEHDFRIGNQKNDNVDPKYDPRRKIQCQCGSTYSRYNDLLIVDTTIYL
;
A
#
# COMPACT_ATOMS: atom_id res chain seq x y z
N MET A 1 -20.40 8.92 1.65
CA MET A 1 -19.39 9.20 2.71
C MET A 1 -18.30 9.99 2.04
N LYS A 2 -17.76 11.03 2.68
CA LYS A 2 -16.75 11.88 2.03
C LYS A 2 -15.35 11.32 2.17
N GLY A 3 -14.63 11.27 1.05
CA GLY A 3 -13.21 10.98 0.98
C GLY A 3 -12.44 12.20 0.52
N PHE A 4 -11.22 12.34 1.03
CA PHE A 4 -10.37 13.50 0.78
C PHE A 4 -8.99 13.04 0.33
N ILE A 5 -8.47 13.68 -0.72
CA ILE A 5 -7.10 13.52 -1.16
C ILE A 5 -6.31 14.74 -0.73
N TYR A 6 -5.19 14.51 -0.05
CA TYR A 6 -4.34 15.55 0.52
C TYR A 6 -2.96 15.54 -0.11
N LYS A 7 -2.39 16.72 -0.30
CA LYS A 7 -0.97 16.93 -0.60
C LYS A 7 -0.26 17.34 0.68
N ILE A 8 0.86 16.68 1.00
CA ILE A 8 1.79 17.11 2.03
C ILE A 8 3.09 17.49 1.33
N SER A 9 3.54 18.72 1.50
CA SER A 9 4.76 19.21 0.86
C SER A 9 5.53 20.19 1.71
N ASN A 10 6.84 20.31 1.44
CA ASN A 10 7.66 21.38 2.00
C ASN A 10 7.41 22.71 1.26
N ALA A 11 8.00 23.80 1.77
CA ALA A 11 7.72 25.16 1.31
C ALA A 11 7.96 25.40 -0.20
N ASP A 12 8.94 24.73 -0.80
CA ASP A 12 9.28 24.86 -2.22
C ASP A 12 8.68 23.76 -3.11
N ASN A 13 7.87 22.87 -2.53
CA ASN A 13 7.31 21.69 -3.20
C ASN A 13 8.34 20.75 -3.85
N SER A 14 9.60 20.76 -3.42
CA SER A 14 10.59 19.77 -3.88
C SER A 14 10.32 18.36 -3.34
N ILE A 15 9.58 18.24 -2.23
CA ILE A 15 9.11 16.98 -1.66
C ILE A 15 7.59 17.04 -1.61
N ILE A 16 6.94 16.15 -2.37
CA ILE A 16 5.48 16.04 -2.42
C ILE A 16 5.07 14.62 -2.07
N PHE A 17 4.13 14.48 -1.14
CA PHE A 17 3.48 13.22 -0.78
C PHE A 17 1.96 13.35 -0.88
N ILE A 18 1.32 12.32 -1.42
CA ILE A 18 -0.12 12.23 -1.60
C ILE A 18 -0.71 11.28 -0.55
N GLY A 19 -1.54 11.85 0.31
CA GLY A 19 -2.31 11.15 1.33
C GLY A 19 -3.77 11.01 0.95
N SER A 20 -4.47 10.07 1.62
CA SER A 20 -5.93 9.99 1.54
C SER A 20 -6.55 9.66 2.90
N SER A 21 -7.76 10.15 3.15
CA SER A 21 -8.52 9.86 4.37
C SER A 21 -10.01 10.16 4.21
N CYS A 22 -10.84 9.58 5.08
CA CYS A 22 -12.25 10.00 5.27
C CYS A 22 -12.40 11.02 6.42
N LYS A 23 -11.29 11.48 7.00
CA LYS A 23 -11.24 12.48 8.06
C LYS A 23 -10.97 13.87 7.48
N THR A 24 -11.33 14.90 8.23
CA THR A 24 -10.98 16.29 7.92
C THR A 24 -9.46 16.50 7.86
N MET A 25 -9.03 17.55 7.15
CA MET A 25 -7.62 17.86 6.96
C MET A 25 -6.87 18.00 8.29
N GLN A 26 -7.45 18.71 9.26
CA GLN A 26 -6.83 18.93 10.57
C GLN A 26 -6.68 17.60 11.34
N SER A 27 -7.70 16.74 11.30
CA SER A 27 -7.64 15.44 11.98
C SER A 27 -6.64 14.52 11.30
N TYR A 28 -6.61 14.47 9.96
CA TYR A 28 -5.66 13.66 9.21
C TYR A 28 -4.22 14.12 9.46
N TRP A 29 -3.96 15.43 9.44
CA TRP A 29 -2.63 15.96 9.72
C TRP A 29 -2.14 15.65 11.13
N LYS A 30 -3.03 15.76 12.13
CA LYS A 30 -2.75 15.34 13.50
C LYS A 30 -2.39 13.86 13.57
N ASP A 31 -3.12 12.99 12.87
CA ASP A 31 -2.85 11.56 12.83
C ASP A 31 -1.49 11.27 12.20
N VAL A 32 -1.17 11.91 11.07
CA VAL A 32 0.14 11.78 10.40
C VAL A 32 1.29 12.16 11.34
N LYS A 33 1.18 13.30 12.04
CA LYS A 33 2.17 13.73 13.04
C LYS A 33 2.30 12.75 14.21
N ASN A 34 1.19 12.17 14.69
CA ASN A 34 1.21 11.18 15.77
C ASN A 34 1.84 9.84 15.34
N MET A 35 1.55 9.39 14.12
CA MET A 35 2.17 8.20 13.54
C MET A 35 3.67 8.41 13.33
N TYR A 36 4.09 9.59 12.88
CA TYR A 36 5.51 9.95 12.79
C TYR A 36 6.22 9.90 14.16
N LYS A 37 5.62 10.46 15.22
CA LYS A 37 6.14 10.33 16.60
C LYS A 37 6.27 8.87 17.04
N THR A 38 5.29 8.04 16.68
CA THR A 38 5.31 6.60 16.99
C THR A 38 6.41 5.87 16.23
N TRP A 39 6.60 6.20 14.95
CA TRP A 39 7.67 5.68 14.12
C TRP A 39 9.05 6.04 14.66
N LEU A 40 9.26 7.28 15.12
CA LEU A 40 10.53 7.68 15.76
C LEU A 40 10.87 6.81 16.98
N ARG A 41 9.87 6.36 17.74
CA ARG A 41 10.06 5.53 18.94
C ARG A 41 10.22 4.04 18.62
N THR A 42 9.51 3.53 17.62
CA THR A 42 9.32 2.08 17.43
C THR A 42 9.81 1.56 16.08
N GLY A 43 10.16 2.46 15.15
CA GLY A 43 10.40 2.15 13.74
C GLY A 43 9.13 1.77 12.96
N LYS A 44 7.94 1.80 13.58
CA LYS A 44 6.66 1.39 12.95
C LYS A 44 5.49 2.31 13.34
N PRO A 45 4.47 2.45 12.47
CA PRO A 45 4.43 2.05 11.07
C PRO A 45 5.37 2.93 10.22
N TYR A 46 5.87 2.40 9.10
CA TYR A 46 6.70 3.15 8.17
C TYR A 46 5.83 3.85 7.11
N SER A 47 6.24 5.06 6.72
CA SER A 47 5.75 5.80 5.56
C SER A 47 6.93 6.50 4.92
N VAL A 48 7.01 6.52 3.59
CA VAL A 48 8.14 7.13 2.85
C VAL A 48 8.39 8.58 3.23
N ILE A 49 7.36 9.33 3.62
CA ILE A 49 7.49 10.75 4.04
C ILE A 49 8.23 10.92 5.37
N TYR A 50 8.32 9.89 6.22
CA TYR A 50 8.88 10.01 7.56
C TYR A 50 10.39 10.24 7.56
N ASP A 51 11.11 9.71 6.57
CA ASP A 51 12.53 9.99 6.41
C ASP A 51 12.77 11.47 6.07
N HIS A 52 11.88 12.06 5.25
CA HIS A 52 11.90 13.49 4.94
C HIS A 52 11.52 14.35 6.16
N PHE A 53 10.50 13.96 6.93
CA PHE A 53 10.16 14.64 8.19
C PHE A 53 11.31 14.60 9.21
N LYS A 54 12.07 13.51 9.25
CA LYS A 54 13.24 13.37 10.13
C LYS A 54 14.39 14.26 9.69
N LYS A 55 14.61 14.37 8.39
CA LYS A 55 15.69 15.18 7.81
C LYS A 55 15.41 16.69 7.93
N ASP A 56 14.22 17.12 7.53
CA ASP A 56 13.91 18.55 7.33
C ASP A 56 13.02 19.13 8.44
N GLY A 57 12.50 18.27 9.33
CA GLY A 57 11.59 18.63 10.42
C GLY A 57 10.14 18.67 9.94
N VAL A 58 9.23 17.98 10.65
CA VAL A 58 7.81 17.87 10.26
C VAL A 58 7.07 19.21 10.17
N GLU A 59 7.53 20.23 10.91
CA GLU A 59 6.94 21.58 10.86
C GLU A 59 7.35 22.38 9.62
N SER A 60 8.34 21.91 8.85
CA SER A 60 8.67 22.48 7.53
C SER A 60 7.70 22.05 6.42
N PHE A 61 6.74 21.18 6.74
CA PHE A 61 5.74 20.66 5.82
C PHE A 61 4.36 21.24 6.09
N GLY A 62 3.66 21.57 5.01
CA GLY A 62 2.24 21.93 5.00
C GLY A 62 1.36 20.80 4.47
N ILE A 63 0.07 20.92 4.71
CA ILE A 63 -0.96 20.05 4.13
C ILE A 63 -1.98 20.88 3.35
N GLU A 64 -2.38 20.39 2.19
CA GLU A 64 -3.37 21.01 1.30
C GLU A 64 -4.40 19.97 0.85
N LEU A 65 -5.67 20.36 0.76
CA LEU A 65 -6.73 19.54 0.19
C LEU A 65 -6.67 19.66 -1.35
N LEU A 66 -6.48 18.53 -2.04
CA LEU A 66 -6.49 18.49 -3.51
C LEU A 66 -7.88 18.25 -4.08
N SER A 67 -8.64 17.32 -3.48
CA SER A 67 -9.96 16.95 -3.98
C SER A 67 -10.81 16.27 -2.91
N GLU A 68 -12.13 16.41 -3.05
CA GLU A 68 -13.14 15.78 -2.23
C GLU A 68 -14.03 14.89 -3.12
N HIS A 69 -14.35 13.69 -2.64
CA HIS A 69 -15.11 12.68 -3.39
C HIS A 69 -16.25 12.13 -2.55
N GLU A 70 -17.42 11.97 -3.15
CA GLU A 70 -18.48 11.16 -2.57
C GLU A 70 -18.21 9.68 -2.84
N LEU A 71 -18.05 8.92 -1.78
CA LEU A 71 -17.71 7.51 -1.82
C LEU A 71 -18.92 6.64 -1.49
N VAL A 72 -19.05 5.54 -2.24
CA VAL A 72 -19.96 4.44 -1.92
C VAL A 72 -19.33 3.56 -0.84
N LYS A 73 -18.04 3.24 -0.98
CA LYS A 73 -17.25 2.47 -0.01
C LYS A 73 -15.94 3.19 0.31
N GLY A 74 -15.44 2.99 1.53
CA GLY A 74 -14.17 3.62 1.95
C GLY A 74 -12.96 3.18 1.13
N ILE A 75 -13.00 1.98 0.53
CA ILE A 75 -11.92 1.46 -0.33
C ILE A 75 -11.76 2.29 -1.62
N ASP A 76 -12.83 2.91 -2.10
CA ASP A 76 -12.85 3.66 -3.36
C ASP A 76 -11.89 4.87 -3.32
N ILE A 77 -11.56 5.38 -2.12
CA ILE A 77 -10.62 6.49 -1.97
C ILE A 77 -9.19 6.15 -2.42
N TYR A 78 -8.82 4.87 -2.47
CA TYR A 78 -7.49 4.46 -2.91
C TYR A 78 -7.31 4.62 -4.41
N GLU A 79 -8.38 4.46 -5.20
CA GLU A 79 -8.34 4.69 -6.65
C GLU A 79 -8.13 6.18 -6.94
N HIS A 80 -8.88 7.05 -6.27
CA HIS A 80 -8.70 8.49 -6.36
C HIS A 80 -7.30 8.94 -5.90
N LYS A 81 -6.77 8.34 -4.84
CA LYS A 81 -5.39 8.56 -4.39
C LYS A 81 -4.40 8.20 -5.50
N GLN A 82 -4.58 7.04 -6.15
CA GLN A 82 -3.68 6.58 -7.20
C GLN A 82 -3.72 7.49 -8.43
N LEU A 83 -4.90 7.98 -8.82
CA LEU A 83 -5.03 8.96 -9.89
C LEU A 83 -4.28 10.26 -9.56
N ALA A 84 -4.39 10.75 -8.33
CA ALA A 84 -3.65 11.93 -7.89
C ALA A 84 -2.13 11.71 -7.91
N ILE A 85 -1.65 10.55 -7.46
CA ILE A 85 -0.24 10.14 -7.55
C ILE A 85 0.23 10.16 -9.00
N ASN A 86 -0.52 9.54 -9.91
CA ASN A 86 -0.16 9.45 -11.33
C ASN A 86 -0.12 10.83 -12.02
N SER A 87 -0.88 11.80 -11.51
CA SER A 87 -0.95 13.16 -12.06
C SER A 87 0.16 14.10 -11.59
N MET A 88 1.00 13.68 -10.63
CA MET A 88 2.00 14.54 -9.99
C MET A 88 3.35 13.86 -9.80
N THR A 89 4.43 14.64 -9.86
CA THR A 89 5.74 14.17 -9.42
C THR A 89 5.77 14.15 -7.89
N CYS A 90 5.70 12.97 -7.29
CA CYS A 90 5.63 12.81 -5.84
C CYS A 90 6.42 11.57 -5.36
N ILE A 91 6.77 11.55 -4.08
CA ILE A 91 7.59 10.48 -3.48
C ILE A 91 6.82 9.15 -3.34
N ASN A 92 5.49 9.17 -3.48
CA ASN A 92 4.68 7.94 -3.51
C ASN A 92 4.95 7.09 -4.75
N ASN A 93 5.49 7.66 -5.83
CA ASN A 93 5.81 6.90 -7.05
C ASN A 93 6.82 5.77 -6.80
N HIS A 94 7.63 5.87 -5.72
CA HIS A 94 8.56 4.82 -5.31
C HIS A 94 7.92 3.75 -4.39
N GLU A 95 6.67 3.95 -3.97
CA GLU A 95 5.95 3.07 -3.04
C GLU A 95 5.14 1.98 -3.76
N HIS A 96 4.89 2.16 -5.07
CA HIS A 96 4.04 1.28 -5.87
C HIS A 96 4.58 -0.16 -5.99
N ASP A 97 5.89 -0.34 -5.86
CA ASP A 97 6.54 -1.65 -5.88
C ASP A 97 6.18 -2.51 -4.65
N PHE A 98 5.87 -1.91 -3.50
CA PHE A 98 5.60 -2.65 -2.27
C PHE A 98 4.18 -3.20 -2.16
N ARG A 99 3.18 -2.57 -2.79
CA ARG A 99 1.77 -3.04 -2.72
C ARG A 99 1.47 -4.19 -3.66
N ILE A 100 2.10 -4.22 -4.85
CA ILE A 100 1.94 -5.34 -5.79
C ILE A 100 2.49 -6.65 -5.19
N GLY A 101 3.51 -6.57 -4.33
CA GLY A 101 4.04 -7.72 -3.59
C GLY A 101 3.06 -8.32 -2.58
N ASN A 102 2.22 -7.50 -1.93
CA ASN A 102 1.28 -7.95 -0.89
C ASN A 102 -0.13 -8.27 -1.43
N GLN A 103 -0.58 -7.63 -2.52
CA GLN A 103 -1.86 -7.97 -3.15
C GLN A 103 -1.87 -9.32 -3.88
N LYS A 104 -0.70 -9.93 -4.13
CA LYS A 104 -0.66 -11.33 -4.61
C LYS A 104 -1.25 -12.33 -3.60
N ASN A 105 -1.42 -11.96 -2.33
CA ASN A 105 -2.05 -12.82 -1.32
C ASN A 105 -3.58 -12.65 -1.22
N ASP A 106 -4.15 -11.56 -1.73
CA ASP A 106 -5.60 -11.29 -1.61
C ASP A 106 -6.41 -11.84 -2.80
N ASN A 107 -5.74 -12.26 -3.88
CA ASN A 107 -6.32 -13.07 -4.97
C ASN A 107 -6.06 -14.56 -4.81
N VAL A 108 -5.77 -15.02 -3.60
CA VAL A 108 -5.80 -16.44 -3.28
C VAL A 108 -7.27 -16.83 -3.25
N ASP A 109 -7.75 -17.48 -4.31
CA ASP A 109 -9.07 -18.12 -4.37
C ASP A 109 -9.34 -18.78 -3.00
N PRO A 110 -10.47 -18.54 -2.31
CA PRO A 110 -10.75 -19.16 -1.02
C PRO A 110 -10.75 -20.71 -1.07
N LYS A 111 -10.68 -21.32 -2.26
CA LYS A 111 -10.45 -22.77 -2.48
C LYS A 111 -8.96 -23.17 -2.60
N TYR A 112 -8.03 -22.23 -2.53
CA TYR A 112 -6.60 -22.48 -2.55
C TYR A 112 -6.16 -23.02 -1.19
N ASP A 113 -6.21 -24.34 -1.07
CA ASP A 113 -5.50 -25.05 -0.02
C ASP A 113 -4.12 -25.45 -0.56
N PRO A 114 -3.02 -24.87 -0.04
CA PRO A 114 -1.67 -25.23 -0.47
C PRO A 114 -1.30 -26.70 -0.17
N ARG A 115 -2.14 -27.43 0.57
CA ARG A 115 -2.00 -28.87 0.83
C ARG A 115 -2.82 -29.74 -0.13
N ARG A 116 -3.63 -29.14 -1.01
CA ARG A 116 -4.45 -29.89 -1.96
C ARG A 116 -3.57 -30.55 -3.02
N LYS A 117 -3.49 -31.86 -2.95
CA LYS A 117 -2.85 -32.70 -3.96
C LYS A 117 -3.73 -32.80 -5.21
N ILE A 118 -3.18 -32.50 -6.38
CA ILE A 118 -3.85 -32.64 -7.68
C ILE A 118 -3.40 -33.97 -8.29
N GLN A 119 -4.34 -34.87 -8.55
CA GLN A 119 -4.07 -36.09 -9.31
C GLN A 119 -4.15 -35.81 -10.80
N CYS A 120 -3.10 -36.19 -11.53
CA CYS A 120 -3.07 -36.17 -12.99
C CYS A 120 -3.61 -37.49 -13.54
N GLN A 121 -4.17 -37.45 -14.75
CA GLN A 121 -4.69 -38.65 -15.44
C GLN A 121 -3.60 -39.69 -15.73
N CYS A 122 -2.32 -39.30 -15.73
CA CYS A 122 -1.19 -40.23 -15.86
C CYS A 122 -0.86 -40.98 -14.54
N GLY A 123 -1.56 -40.72 -13.44
CA GLY A 123 -1.34 -41.35 -12.13
C GLY A 123 -0.39 -40.58 -11.20
N SER A 124 0.28 -39.54 -11.69
CA SER A 124 1.14 -38.68 -10.86
C SER A 124 0.34 -37.72 -9.99
N THR A 125 0.94 -37.28 -8.88
CA THR A 125 0.31 -36.33 -7.95
C THR A 125 1.21 -35.12 -7.72
N TYR A 126 0.65 -33.91 -7.76
CA TYR A 126 1.42 -32.66 -7.60
C TYR A 126 0.83 -31.77 -6.50
N SER A 127 1.70 -30.99 -5.86
CA SER A 127 1.34 -29.93 -4.90
C SER A 127 1.63 -28.57 -5.53
N ARG A 128 0.68 -27.63 -5.49
CA ARG A 128 0.87 -26.28 -6.04
C ARG A 128 1.53 -25.40 -4.98
N TYR A 129 2.79 -25.02 -5.16
CA TYR A 129 3.46 -24.03 -4.33
C TYR A 129 3.95 -22.88 -5.22
N ASN A 130 3.36 -21.69 -5.08
CA ASN A 130 3.79 -20.42 -5.68
C ASN A 130 4.26 -20.50 -7.15
N ASP A 131 3.33 -20.73 -8.08
CA ASP A 131 3.54 -20.71 -9.54
C ASP A 131 4.65 -21.63 -10.09
N LEU A 132 5.25 -22.48 -9.25
CA LEU A 132 6.25 -23.47 -9.63
C LEU A 132 5.66 -24.88 -9.45
N LEU A 133 5.56 -25.61 -10.56
CA LEU A 133 5.22 -27.03 -10.54
C LEU A 133 6.46 -27.83 -10.11
N ILE A 134 6.47 -28.31 -8.87
CA ILE A 134 7.47 -29.27 -8.40
C ILE A 134 6.95 -30.67 -8.74
N VAL A 135 7.64 -31.37 -9.65
CA VAL A 135 7.32 -32.74 -10.07
C VAL A 135 8.11 -33.71 -9.19
N ASP A 136 7.48 -34.19 -8.12
CA ASP A 136 8.02 -35.33 -7.37
C ASP A 136 7.77 -36.61 -8.17
N THR A 137 8.84 -37.10 -8.83
CA THR A 137 8.78 -38.34 -9.60
C THR A 137 9.32 -39.47 -8.74
N THR A 138 8.45 -40.18 -8.01
CA THR A 138 8.83 -41.45 -7.39
C THR A 138 8.73 -42.54 -8.44
N ILE A 139 9.87 -42.96 -8.98
CA ILE A 139 9.96 -44.12 -9.87
C ILE A 139 10.00 -45.37 -8.97
N TYR A 140 8.95 -46.18 -9.04
CA TYR A 140 8.98 -47.53 -8.49
C TYR A 140 9.64 -48.44 -9.55
N LEU A 141 10.81 -48.99 -9.20
CA LEU A 141 11.50 -50.02 -9.97
C LEU A 141 10.88 -51.39 -9.71
#